data_AF-A0A0X7A610-F1
#
_entry.id   AF-A0A0X7A610-F1
#
_cell.length_a   1.000
_cell.length_b   1.000
_cell.length_c   1.000
_cell.angle_alpha   90.00
_cell.angle_beta   90.00
_cell.angle_gamma   90.00
#
_symmetry.space_group_name_H-M   'P 1'
#
loop_
_entity.id
_entity.type
_entity.pdbx_description
1 polymer ?
#
loop_
_entity_poly.entity_id
_entity_poly.type
_entity_poly.pdbx_seq_one_letter_code
_entity_poly.pdbx_strand_id
1 'polypeptide(L)' 'MPLPFLASFLVQLLIGVGSMVIGYLTMPKAATSQPDELRDMDEPTAESRPIPVLFGELDVAPNVLWWGDKATTSRKVSA' A
#
# COMPACT_ATOMS: atom_id res chain seq x y z
N MET A 1 53.75 4.59 -10.51
CA MET A 1 52.76 3.54 -10.79
C MET A 1 52.73 3.31 -12.28
N PRO A 2 52.88 2.07 -12.78
CA PRO A 2 52.81 1.83 -14.22
C PRO A 2 51.40 2.17 -14.72
N LEU A 3 51.28 2.83 -15.88
CA LEU A 3 50.00 3.11 -16.55
C LEU A 3 48.97 1.94 -16.53
N PRO A 4 49.35 0.65 -16.69
CA PRO A 4 48.41 -0.47 -16.56
C PRO A 4 47.76 -0.61 -15.18
N PHE A 5 48.44 -0.19 -14.10
CA PHE A 5 47.87 -0.24 -12.75
C PHE A 5 46.71 0.76 -12.58
N LEU A 6 46.85 1.97 -13.12
CA LEU A 6 45.79 2.99 -13.10
C LEU A 6 44.57 2.55 -13.93
N ALA A 7 44.80 1.91 -15.07
CA ALA A 7 43.73 1.37 -15.90
C ALA A 7 42.94 0.27 -15.16
N SER A 8 43.63 -0.69 -14.54
CA SER A 8 42.98 -1.73 -13.74
C SER A 8 42.23 -1.17 -12.52
N PHE A 9 42.79 -0.16 -11.85
CA PHE A 9 42.15 0.51 -10.72
C PHE A 9 40.84 1.21 -11.12
N LEU A 10 40.84 1.94 -12.24
CA LEU A 10 39.62 2.61 -12.75
C LEU A 10 38.53 1.61 -13.15
N VAL A 11 38.90 0.48 -13.75
CA VAL A 11 37.96 -0.59 -14.10
C VAL A 11 37.32 -1.18 -12.84
N GLN A 12 38.12 -1.50 -11.82
CA GLN A 12 37.61 -2.02 -10.55
C GLN A 12 36.70 -1.01 -9.83
N LEU A 13 37.06 0.28 -9.85
CA LEU A 13 36.25 1.35 -9.29
C LEU A 13 34.90 1.46 -10.00
N LEU A 14 34.88 1.40 -11.33
CA LEU A 14 33.65 1.41 -12.12
C LEU A 14 32.74 0.23 -11.79
N ILE A 15 33.31 -0.96 -11.61
CA ILE A 15 32.56 -2.16 -11.21
C ILE A 15 31.97 -1.99 -9.81
N GLY A 16 32.75 -1.46 -8.86
CA GLY A 16 32.29 -1.21 -7.49
C GLY A 16 31.18 -0.16 -7.40
N VAL A 17 31.29 0.93 -8.15
CA VAL A 17 30.23 1.95 -8.22
C VAL A 17 28.99 1.38 -8.94
N GLY A 18 29.19 0.63 -10.02
CA GLY A 18 28.11 -0.01 -10.76
C GLY A 18 27.30 -0.98 -9.92
N SER A 19 27.94 -1.83 -9.11
CA SER A 19 27.24 -2.76 -8.22
C SER A 19 26.47 -2.05 -7.11
N MET A 20 26.99 -0.93 -6.61
CA MET A 20 26.30 -0.10 -5.62
C MET A 20 25.02 0.54 -6.19
N VAL A 21 25.07 1.03 -7.43
CA VAL A 21 23.89 1.57 -8.14
C VAL A 21 22.84 0.49 -8.36
N ILE A 22 23.27 -0.71 -8.79
CA ILE A 22 22.35 -1.85 -8.97
C ILE A 22 21.67 -2.21 -7.64
N GLY A 23 22.41 -2.26 -6.54
CA GLY A 23 21.84 -2.51 -5.21
C GLY A 23 20.82 -1.47 -4.76
N TYR A 24 21.03 -0.20 -5.09
CA TYR A 24 20.05 0.87 -4.82
C TYR A 24 18.80 0.75 -5.70
N LEU A 25 18.93 0.26 -6.94
CA LEU A 25 17.81 0.09 -7.87
C LEU A 25 16.95 -1.14 -7.55
N THR A 26 17.53 -2.20 -6.99
CA THR A 26 16.79 -3.39 -6.54
C THR A 26 16.22 -3.23 -5.12
N MET A 27 16.48 -2.07 -4.51
CA MET A 27 15.88 -1.67 -3.25
C MET A 27 14.34 -1.67 -3.39
N PRO A 28 13.61 -2.34 -2.49
CA PRO A 28 12.15 -2.36 -2.54
C PRO A 28 11.60 -0.93 -2.47
N LYS A 29 10.65 -0.63 -3.37
CA LYS A 29 9.99 0.67 -3.47
C LYS A 29 9.34 1.03 -2.13
N ALA A 30 9.62 2.24 -1.63
CA ALA A 30 8.86 2.83 -0.53
C ALA A 30 7.38 2.91 -0.90
N ALA A 31 6.49 2.38 -0.05
CA ALA A 31 5.05 2.43 -0.26
C ALA A 31 4.59 3.90 -0.41
N THR A 32 3.98 4.23 -1.55
CA THR A 32 3.40 5.55 -1.84
C THR A 32 1.88 5.45 -1.78
N SER A 33 1.28 6.38 -1.03
CA SER A 33 -0.14 6.47 -0.68
C SER A 33 -1.06 6.64 -1.89
N GLN A 34 -2.28 6.11 -1.78
CA GLN A 34 -3.33 6.05 -2.81
C GLN A 34 -3.81 7.42 -3.34
N PRO A 35 -4.37 7.49 -4.57
CA PRO A 35 -4.94 8.70 -5.18
C PRO A 35 -6.11 9.31 -4.39
N ASP A 36 -6.18 10.64 -4.33
CA ASP A 36 -7.21 11.39 -3.58
C ASP A 36 -8.65 11.12 -4.05
N GLU A 37 -8.86 10.66 -5.28
CA GLU A 37 -10.18 10.31 -5.84
C GLU A 37 -10.82 9.07 -5.19
N LEU A 38 -10.04 8.26 -4.45
CA LEU A 38 -10.56 7.16 -3.62
C LEU A 38 -11.02 7.63 -2.23
N ARG A 39 -10.76 8.90 -1.86
CA ARG A 39 -11.16 9.47 -0.55
C ARG A 39 -12.63 9.87 -0.52
N ASP A 40 -13.25 10.13 -1.68
CA ASP A 40 -14.69 10.39 -1.77
C ASP A 40 -15.55 9.13 -1.52
N MET A 41 -14.92 7.96 -1.33
CA MET A 41 -15.57 6.70 -0.91
C MET A 41 -15.47 6.42 0.59
N ASP A 42 -15.18 7.43 1.44
CA ASP A 42 -15.14 7.28 2.90
C ASP A 42 -16.49 6.81 3.48
N GLU A 43 -17.59 7.08 2.77
CA GLU A 43 -18.90 6.57 3.14
C GLU A 43 -19.05 5.08 2.73
N PRO A 44 -19.61 4.24 3.63
CA PRO A 44 -19.80 2.83 3.33
C PRO A 44 -20.82 2.65 2.21
N THR A 45 -20.37 2.18 1.05
CA THR A 45 -21.25 1.83 -0.07
C THR A 45 -21.70 0.37 0.02
N ALA A 46 -22.81 0.03 -0.65
CA ALA A 46 -23.34 -1.34 -0.74
C ALA A 46 -22.98 -1.96 -2.10
N GLU A 47 -21.69 -1.96 -2.44
CA GLU A 47 -21.18 -2.42 -3.73
C GLU A 47 -20.46 -3.77 -3.59
N SER A 48 -20.45 -4.57 -4.66
CA SER A 48 -19.71 -5.84 -4.72
C SER A 48 -18.22 -5.60 -4.97
N ARG A 49 -17.53 -4.94 -4.03
CA ARG A 49 -16.08 -4.68 -4.10
C ARG A 49 -15.27 -5.88 -3.61
N PRO A 50 -14.09 -6.17 -4.20
CA PRO A 50 -13.19 -7.19 -3.66
C PRO A 50 -12.80 -6.88 -2.21
N ILE A 51 -12.80 -7.89 -1.35
CA ILE A 51 -12.32 -7.75 0.03
C ILE A 51 -10.79 -7.57 -0.05
N PRO A 52 -10.23 -6.42 0.41
CA PRO A 52 -8.79 -6.20 0.31
C PRO A 52 -8.05 -7.16 1.24
N VAL A 53 -7.06 -7.88 0.68
CA VAL A 53 -6.12 -8.67 1.47
C VAL A 53 -4.96 -7.77 1.84
N LEU A 54 -4.99 -7.29 3.07
CA LEU A 54 -3.99 -6.36 3.59
C LEU A 54 -2.79 -7.15 4.12
N PHE A 55 -1.60 -6.73 3.69
CA PHE A 55 -0.33 -7.17 4.27
C PHE A 55 0.21 -6.02 5.12
N GLY A 56 -0.29 -5.91 6.35
CA GLY A 56 -0.01 -4.80 7.27
C GLY A 56 -1.29 -4.12 7.77
N GLU A 57 -1.13 -2.99 8.44
CA GLU A 57 -2.24 -2.18 8.96
C GLU A 57 -2.54 -1.03 7.99
N LEU A 58 -3.79 -0.94 7.55
CA LEU A 58 -4.26 0.08 6.62
C LEU A 58 -5.71 0.39 6.96
N ASP A 59 -6.05 1.68 7.04
CA ASP A 59 -7.44 2.10 7.12
C ASP A 59 -8.14 1.76 5.81
N VAL A 60 -9.25 1.04 5.93
CA VAL A 60 -10.07 0.63 4.78
C VAL A 60 -11.49 1.11 4.98
N ALA A 61 -12.09 1.55 3.88
CA ALA A 61 -13.48 1.94 3.88
C ALA A 61 -14.38 0.71 4.16
N PRO A 62 -15.33 0.78 5.12
CA PRO A 62 -16.27 -0.29 5.37
C PRO A 62 -17.25 -0.48 4.21
N ASN A 63 -17.76 -1.70 4.01
CA ASN A 63 -18.76 -2.02 2.99
C ASN A 63 -20.05 -2.49 3.66
N VAL A 64 -21.21 -2.02 3.22
CA VAL A 64 -22.51 -2.43 3.78
C VAL A 64 -22.91 -3.78 3.19
N LEU A 65 -22.85 -4.84 4.00
CA LEU A 65 -23.21 -6.21 3.57
C LEU A 65 -24.71 -6.51 3.74
N TRP A 66 -25.38 -5.85 4.69
CA TRP A 66 -26.79 -6.06 4.97
C TRP A 66 -27.42 -4.82 5.57
N TRP A 67 -28.67 -4.56 5.19
CA TRP A 67 -29.54 -3.55 5.81
C TRP A 67 -30.94 -4.14 5.96
N GLY A 68 -31.61 -3.83 7.09
CA GLY A 68 -32.96 -4.29 7.39
C GLY A 68 -33.96 -3.14 7.44
N ASP A 69 -35.22 -3.45 7.15
CA ASP A 69 -36.30 -2.48 7.28
C ASP A 69 -36.59 -2.16 8.75
N LYS A 70 -37.02 -0.92 9.01
CA LYS A 70 -37.36 -0.47 10.36
C LYS A 70 -38.67 -1.13 10.81
N ALA A 71 -38.67 -1.77 11.98
CA ALA A 71 -39.85 -2.35 12.61
C ALA A 71 -40.17 -1.67 13.94
N THR A 72 -41.46 -1.48 14.24
CA THR A 72 -41.92 -0.93 15.52
C THR A 72 -42.73 -1.98 16.27
N THR A 73 -42.41 -2.21 17.54
CA THR A 73 -43.19 -3.11 18.42
C THR A 73 -43.69 -2.34 19.62
N SER A 74 -45.01 -2.39 19.86
CA SER A 74 -45.64 -1.84 21.06
C SER A 74 -45.78 -2.91 22.12
N ARG A 75 -45.46 -2.58 23.37
CA ARG A 75 -45.71 -3.44 24.53
C ARG A 75 -46.41 -2.66 25.64
N LYS A 76 -47.38 -3.30 26.28
CA LYS A 76 -48.04 -2.74 27.46
C LYS A 76 -47.18 -3.03 28.69
N VAL A 77 -46.90 -1.99 29.46
CA VAL A 77 -46.27 -2.08 30.78
C VAL A 77 -47.38 -1.86 31.82
N SER A 78 -47.52 -2.80 32.76
CA SER A 78 -48.43 -2.65 33.90
C SER A 78 -47.78 -1.73 34.93
N ALA A 79 -48.52 -0.72 35.39
CA ALA A 79 -48.19 0.05 36.59
C ALA A 79 -48.41 -0.80 37.84
#